data_AF-A0A9N7UCX2-F1
#
_entry.id   AF-A0A9N7UCX2-F1
#
_cell.length_a   1.000
_cell.length_b   1.000
_cell.length_c   1.000
_cell.angle_alpha   90.00
_cell.angle_beta   90.00
_cell.angle_gamma   90.00
#
_symmetry.space_group_name_H-M   'P 1'
#
loop_
_entity.id
_entity.type
_entity.pdbx_description
1 polymer ?
#
loop_
_entity_poly.entity_id
_entity_poly.type
_entity_poly.pdbx_seq_one_letter_code
_entity_poly.pdbx_strand_id
1 'polypeptide(L)'
;MCESYFLFTETSRGKDQAVENSCSGRACNPRMGNLSPGRVLKTRESCSPAKCTKCNSAIPAQAHPPSAMSDSSFRHPDTWWQSAEGPEEETLQLDLETEFLFTHLIVVFRSPRPAAMLLERSQDHGRTWKILRYYARDCEEVFGLAEASPAGESGATCTSKYSAAFPCTRGE
;
A
#
# COMPACT_ATOMS: atom_id res chain seq x y z
N MET A 1 -3.56 1.23 -21.37
CA MET A 1 -4.89 0.66 -21.67
C MET A 1 -5.41 0.06 -20.36
N CYS A 2 -6.55 0.52 -19.82
CA CYS A 2 -6.99 0.09 -18.49
C CYS A 2 -7.75 -1.24 -18.55
N GLU A 3 -7.13 -2.32 -18.10
CA GLU A 3 -7.85 -3.56 -17.75
C GLU A 3 -7.74 -3.73 -16.23
N SER A 4 -8.89 -3.87 -15.57
CA SER A 4 -8.98 -4.12 -14.13
C SER A 4 -9.96 -5.25 -13.91
N TYR A 5 -9.45 -6.46 -13.69
CA TYR A 5 -10.25 -7.58 -13.20
C TYR A 5 -9.76 -7.97 -11.81
N PHE A 6 -10.57 -7.68 -10.78
CA PHE A 6 -10.48 -8.37 -9.51
C PHE A 6 -11.90 -8.61 -8.98
N LEU A 7 -12.30 -9.88 -8.97
CA LEU A 7 -13.50 -10.37 -8.32
C LEU A 7 -13.07 -11.17 -7.09
N PHE A 8 -13.44 -10.74 -5.89
CA PHE A 8 -13.68 -11.67 -4.78
C PHE A 8 -14.83 -11.19 -3.88
N THR A 9 -15.57 -12.17 -3.37
CA THR A 9 -16.64 -12.08 -2.40
C THR A 9 -16.37 -13.09 -1.30
N GLU A 10 -16.50 -12.70 -0.04
CA GLU A 10 -16.75 -13.67 1.02
C GLU A 10 -17.59 -13.04 2.13
N THR A 11 -18.61 -13.78 2.58
CA THR A 11 -19.59 -13.33 3.56
C THR A 11 -19.58 -14.31 4.72
N SER A 12 -19.20 -13.87 5.92
CA SER A 12 -19.41 -14.64 7.16
C SER A 12 -20.59 -14.08 7.96
N ARG A 13 -21.45 -14.98 8.44
CA ARG A 13 -22.76 -14.72 9.06
C ARG A 13 -22.62 -14.94 10.57
N GLY A 14 -22.88 -13.91 11.38
CA GLY A 14 -22.89 -13.98 12.85
C GLY A 14 -24.32 -13.95 13.40
N LYS A 15 -24.60 -14.82 14.38
CA LYS A 15 -25.89 -15.04 15.05
C LYS A 15 -26.27 -13.87 15.97
N ASP A 16 -27.49 -13.36 15.83
CA ASP A 16 -28.10 -12.40 16.76
C ASP A 16 -28.78 -13.12 17.94
N GLN A 17 -28.61 -12.58 19.16
CA GLN A 17 -29.35 -13.00 20.36
C GLN A 17 -30.29 -11.84 20.78
N ALA A 18 -31.58 -12.15 20.87
CA ALA A 18 -32.65 -11.20 21.10
C ALA A 18 -32.73 -10.74 22.56
N VAL A 19 -32.90 -9.43 22.78
CA VAL A 19 -33.26 -8.83 24.07
C VAL A 19 -34.74 -8.46 24.04
N GLU A 20 -35.45 -8.85 25.09
CA GLU A 20 -36.91 -8.77 25.26
C GLU A 20 -37.36 -7.33 25.58
N ASN A 21 -38.29 -6.79 24.78
CA ASN A 21 -38.79 -5.41 24.91
C ASN A 21 -40.16 -5.38 25.59
N SER A 22 -40.25 -4.76 26.77
CA SER A 22 -41.53 -4.35 27.36
C SER A 22 -41.85 -2.91 26.95
N CYS A 23 -42.66 -2.77 25.89
CA CYS A 23 -43.27 -1.51 25.48
C CYS A 23 -44.77 -1.72 25.28
N SER A 24 -45.49 -1.82 26.39
CA SER A 24 -46.94 -2.04 26.40
C SER A 24 -47.70 -0.78 25.97
N GLY A 25 -48.10 -0.74 24.69
CA GLY A 25 -49.14 0.16 24.18
C GLY A 25 -48.71 1.61 23.86
N ARG A 26 -47.41 1.89 23.71
CA ARG A 26 -46.90 3.21 23.27
C ARG A 26 -45.80 3.06 22.22
N ALA A 27 -45.64 4.06 21.35
CA ALA A 27 -44.51 4.14 20.43
C ALA A 27 -43.21 4.32 21.24
N CYS A 28 -42.36 3.30 21.24
CA CYS A 28 -41.04 3.35 21.87
C CYS A 28 -40.00 3.82 20.86
N ASN A 29 -39.65 5.10 20.92
CA ASN A 29 -38.45 5.59 20.23
C ASN A 29 -37.23 5.40 21.12
N PRO A 30 -36.23 4.61 20.71
CA PRO A 30 -34.97 4.52 21.45
C PRO A 30 -34.29 5.89 21.48
N ARG A 31 -33.49 6.14 22.52
CA ARG A 31 -32.68 7.37 22.60
C ARG A 31 -31.75 7.43 21.40
N MET A 32 -31.71 8.59 20.72
CA MET A 32 -30.73 8.81 19.66
C MET A 32 -29.32 8.75 20.25
N GLY A 33 -28.50 7.87 19.71
CA GLY A 33 -27.12 7.66 20.13
C GLY A 33 -26.28 7.16 18.97
N ASN A 34 -24.97 7.18 19.11
CA ASN A 34 -24.08 6.64 18.09
C ASN A 34 -24.30 5.12 18.00
N LEU A 35 -24.72 4.64 16.83
CA LEU A 35 -25.06 3.23 16.60
C LEU A 35 -23.85 2.39 16.17
N SER A 36 -22.64 2.97 16.08
CA SER A 36 -21.41 2.25 15.71
C SER A 36 -20.79 1.38 16.81
N PRO A 37 -20.80 1.74 18.11
CA PRO A 37 -20.16 0.93 19.14
C PRO A 37 -20.78 -0.48 19.20
N GLY A 38 -19.93 -1.51 19.18
CA GLY A 38 -20.34 -2.92 19.26
C GLY A 38 -20.85 -3.54 17.95
N ARG A 39 -20.92 -2.78 16.84
CA ARG A 39 -21.26 -3.33 15.52
C ARG A 39 -20.00 -3.69 14.75
N VAL A 40 -19.99 -4.88 14.15
CA VAL A 40 -18.95 -5.31 13.21
C VAL A 40 -19.16 -4.58 11.88
N LEU A 41 -18.23 -3.70 11.51
CA LEU A 41 -18.22 -3.06 10.19
C LEU A 41 -17.62 -4.04 9.18
N LYS A 42 -18.39 -4.37 8.15
CA LYS A 42 -17.89 -5.14 7.00
C LYS A 42 -17.41 -4.16 5.94
N THR A 43 -16.11 -4.05 5.76
CA THR A 43 -15.52 -3.34 4.63
C THR A 43 -15.24 -4.33 3.51
N ARG A 44 -15.55 -3.96 2.26
CA ARG A 44 -15.10 -4.70 1.09
C ARG A 44 -13.86 -3.98 0.57
N GLU A 45 -12.70 -4.61 0.73
CA GLU A 45 -11.45 -4.07 0.22
C GLU A 45 -11.35 -4.37 -1.28
N SER A 46 -11.78 -3.41 -2.09
CA SER A 46 -11.65 -3.48 -3.54
C SER A 46 -11.19 -2.14 -4.04
N CYS A 47 -10.14 -2.14 -4.85
CA CYS A 47 -9.79 -0.96 -5.62
C CYS A 47 -10.80 -0.75 -6.74
N SER A 48 -11.28 0.48 -6.88
CA SER A 48 -12.08 0.87 -8.03
C SER A 48 -11.24 0.76 -9.31
N PRO A 49 -11.86 0.53 -10.47
CA PRO A 49 -11.16 0.56 -11.74
C PRO A 49 -10.33 1.83 -11.91
N ALA A 50 -9.13 1.70 -12.47
CA ALA A 50 -8.25 2.83 -12.69
C ALA A 50 -8.91 3.86 -13.62
N LYS A 51 -8.92 5.14 -13.20
CA LYS A 51 -9.28 6.25 -14.09
C LYS A 51 -8.08 6.55 -15.00
N CYS A 52 -8.22 6.30 -16.29
CA CYS A 52 -7.13 6.46 -17.23
C CYS A 52 -6.96 7.93 -17.63
N THR A 53 -5.74 8.45 -17.51
CA THR A 53 -5.31 9.75 -18.05
C THR A 53 -4.09 9.55 -18.94
N LYS A 54 -3.83 10.50 -19.85
CA LYS A 54 -2.62 10.45 -20.69
C LYS A 54 -1.42 10.96 -19.90
N CYS A 55 -0.35 10.18 -19.89
CA CYS A 55 0.97 10.61 -19.42
C CYS A 55 1.80 11.07 -20.64
N ASN A 56 2.40 12.25 -20.56
CA ASN A 56 3.27 12.77 -21.60
C ASN A 56 4.37 13.64 -20.96
N SER A 57 5.61 13.17 -21.00
CA SER A 57 6.76 13.86 -20.40
C SER A 57 7.09 15.20 -21.07
N ALA A 58 6.67 15.42 -22.31
CA ALA A 58 6.88 16.68 -23.03
C ALA A 58 5.88 17.78 -22.63
N ILE A 59 4.78 17.43 -21.96
CA ILE A 59 3.73 18.37 -21.55
C ILE A 59 3.77 18.47 -20.02
N PRO A 60 4.18 19.62 -19.43
CA PRO A 60 4.34 19.74 -17.97
C PRO A 60 3.11 19.33 -17.15
N ALA A 61 1.90 19.61 -17.64
CA ALA A 61 0.65 19.24 -16.97
C ALA A 61 0.30 17.74 -17.01
N GLN A 62 1.03 16.94 -17.80
CA GLN A 62 0.85 15.49 -17.97
C GLN A 62 2.14 14.72 -17.64
N ALA A 63 3.16 15.42 -17.13
CA ALA A 63 4.46 14.86 -16.82
C ALA A 63 4.51 14.45 -15.33
N HIS A 64 5.10 13.28 -15.07
CA HIS A 64 5.27 12.71 -13.74
C HIS A 64 6.75 12.34 -13.52
N PRO A 65 7.66 13.35 -13.43
CA PRO A 65 9.09 13.13 -13.43
C PRO A 65 9.61 12.54 -12.10
N PRO A 66 10.79 11.88 -12.09
CA PRO A 66 11.39 11.35 -10.86
C PRO A 66 11.61 12.40 -9.77
N SER A 67 11.87 13.66 -10.15
CA SER A 67 12.02 14.77 -9.20
C SER A 67 10.77 15.03 -8.35
N ALA A 68 9.59 14.57 -8.77
CA ALA A 68 8.35 14.67 -8.00
C ALA A 68 8.27 13.64 -6.85
N MET A 69 9.24 12.72 -6.72
CA MET A 69 9.28 11.80 -5.57
C MET A 69 9.88 12.45 -4.31
N SER A 70 10.73 13.45 -4.49
CA SER A 70 11.48 14.10 -3.41
C SER A 70 11.19 15.60 -3.30
N ASP A 71 10.17 16.09 -4.01
CA ASP A 71 9.71 17.47 -3.89
C ASP A 71 8.96 17.71 -2.57
N SER A 72 8.54 18.95 -2.34
CA SER A 72 7.81 19.29 -1.13
C SER A 72 6.35 18.90 -1.26
N SER A 73 5.94 17.78 -0.66
CA SER A 73 4.53 17.34 -0.66
C SER A 73 3.56 18.36 -0.03
N PHE A 74 4.06 19.29 0.78
CA PHE A 74 3.27 20.42 1.29
C PHE A 74 3.00 21.49 0.23
N ARG A 75 3.98 21.79 -0.64
CA ARG A 75 3.83 22.79 -1.72
C ARG A 75 3.22 22.19 -2.99
N HIS A 76 3.45 20.90 -3.20
CA HIS A 76 3.05 20.15 -4.39
C HIS A 76 2.32 18.86 -3.98
N PRO A 77 1.12 18.95 -3.38
CA PRO A 77 0.42 17.77 -2.84
C PRO A 77 -0.13 16.80 -3.90
N ASP A 78 -0.13 17.22 -5.17
CA ASP A 78 -0.68 16.48 -6.31
C ASP A 78 0.38 16.15 -7.36
N THR A 79 1.67 16.17 -7.01
CA THR A 79 2.77 15.68 -7.86
C THR A 79 3.14 14.25 -7.47
N TRP A 80 3.59 13.46 -8.46
CA TRP A 80 4.11 12.11 -8.26
C TRP A 80 5.01 11.74 -9.43
N TRP A 81 5.87 10.73 -9.23
CA TRP A 81 6.54 10.02 -10.31
C TRP A 81 5.71 8.83 -10.77
N GLN A 82 5.76 8.52 -12.06
CA GLN A 82 5.07 7.37 -12.63
C GLN A 82 5.98 6.61 -13.58
N SER A 83 6.00 5.28 -13.43
CA SER A 83 6.67 4.36 -14.35
C SER A 83 6.02 4.35 -15.74
N ALA A 84 6.72 3.75 -16.71
CA ALA A 84 6.14 3.41 -17.99
C ALA A 84 5.07 2.31 -17.84
N GLU A 85 4.21 2.15 -18.85
CA GLU A 85 3.25 1.04 -18.87
C GLU A 85 3.93 -0.25 -19.34
N GLY A 86 3.72 -1.37 -18.62
CA GLY A 86 4.20 -2.69 -19.00
C GLY A 86 5.52 -3.23 -18.40
N PRO A 87 6.37 -2.50 -17.65
CA PRO A 87 7.51 -3.12 -16.99
C PRO A 87 7.03 -4.00 -15.83
N GLU A 88 7.56 -5.22 -15.77
CA GLU A 88 7.29 -6.17 -14.67
C GLU A 88 8.07 -5.80 -13.40
N GLU A 89 9.19 -5.11 -13.57
CA GLU A 89 10.08 -4.66 -12.50
C GLU A 89 10.52 -3.22 -12.77
N GLU A 90 10.60 -2.43 -11.70
CA GLU A 90 11.04 -1.04 -11.72
C GLU A 90 12.03 -0.81 -10.58
N THR A 91 13.10 -0.07 -10.87
CA THR A 91 14.16 0.22 -9.90
C THR A 91 14.21 1.71 -9.59
N LEU A 92 14.11 2.04 -8.29
CA LEU A 92 14.22 3.40 -7.78
C LEU A 92 15.53 3.52 -7.00
N GLN A 93 16.48 4.28 -7.53
CA GLN A 93 17.78 4.51 -6.91
C GLN A 93 17.88 5.96 -6.42
N LEU A 94 18.26 6.12 -5.15
CA LEU A 94 18.57 7.41 -4.55
C LEU A 94 20.05 7.44 -4.18
N ASP A 95 20.82 8.20 -4.95
CA ASP A 95 22.23 8.43 -4.67
C ASP A 95 22.38 9.55 -3.64
N LEU A 96 23.04 9.24 -2.53
CA LEU A 96 23.37 10.19 -1.49
C LEU A 96 24.82 10.65 -1.64
N GLU A 97 25.09 11.92 -1.35
CA GLU A 97 26.41 12.53 -1.52
C GLU A 97 27.48 11.91 -0.60
N THR A 98 27.05 11.38 0.55
CA THR A 98 27.93 10.83 1.59
C THR A 98 27.23 9.72 2.37
N GLU A 99 27.92 9.15 3.36
CA GLU A 99 27.36 8.15 4.27
C GLU A 99 26.40 8.81 5.29
N PHE A 100 25.23 8.20 5.46
CA PHE A 100 24.20 8.66 6.42
C PHE A 100 23.77 7.52 7.33
N LEU A 101 23.40 7.88 8.57
CA LEU A 101 22.66 6.98 9.42
C LEU A 101 21.21 6.94 8.97
N PHE A 102 20.83 5.82 8.37
CA PHE A 102 19.49 5.59 7.86
C PHE A 102 18.58 4.99 8.94
N THR A 103 17.46 5.67 9.26
CA THR A 103 16.48 5.19 10.26
C THR A 103 15.23 4.63 9.62
N HIS A 104 14.59 5.40 8.73
CA HIS A 104 13.30 5.06 8.13
C HIS A 104 13.25 5.46 6.66
N LEU A 105 12.63 4.60 5.85
CA LEU A 105 12.15 4.92 4.50
C LEU A 105 10.64 5.10 4.56
N ILE A 106 10.12 6.15 3.93
CA ILE A 106 8.68 6.33 3.74
C ILE A 106 8.45 6.54 2.25
N VAL A 107 7.62 5.69 1.65
CA VAL A 107 7.20 5.80 0.25
C VAL A 107 5.68 5.86 0.23
N VAL A 108 5.12 6.91 -0.36
CA VAL A 108 3.66 7.05 -0.46
C VAL A 108 3.23 6.78 -1.89
N PHE A 109 2.44 5.73 -2.10
CA PHE A 109 2.04 5.29 -3.42
C PHE A 109 0.79 6.02 -3.91
N ARG A 110 0.85 6.57 -5.13
CA ARG A 110 -0.36 7.06 -5.83
C ARG A 110 -1.21 5.90 -6.36
N SER A 111 -0.58 4.75 -6.59
CA SER A 111 -1.19 3.46 -6.94
C SER A 111 -1.42 2.60 -5.69
N PRO A 112 -2.03 1.41 -5.82
CA PRO A 112 -1.84 0.34 -4.85
C PRO A 112 -0.35 0.06 -4.64
N ARG A 113 0.01 -0.38 -3.43
CA ARG A 113 1.38 -0.81 -3.13
C ARG A 113 1.74 -2.04 -3.98
N PRO A 114 3.01 -2.18 -4.41
CA PRO A 114 3.47 -3.36 -5.12
C PRO A 114 3.19 -4.64 -4.33
N ALA A 115 2.82 -5.69 -5.05
CA ALA A 115 2.63 -7.02 -4.46
C ALA A 115 3.95 -7.57 -3.90
N ALA A 116 5.07 -7.14 -4.45
CA ALA A 116 6.42 -7.45 -4.01
C ALA A 116 7.37 -6.28 -4.28
N MET A 117 8.32 -6.06 -3.38
CA MET A 117 9.43 -5.11 -3.53
C MET A 117 10.58 -5.52 -2.61
N LEU A 118 11.81 -5.15 -2.98
CA LEU A 118 13.00 -5.31 -2.14
C LEU A 118 13.65 -3.95 -1.92
N LEU A 119 14.21 -3.76 -0.72
CA LEU A 119 14.95 -2.57 -0.35
C LEU A 119 16.42 -2.93 -0.22
N GLU A 120 17.26 -2.27 -1.00
CA GLU A 120 18.71 -2.43 -0.98
C GLU A 120 19.39 -1.17 -0.48
N ARG A 121 20.61 -1.35 0.02
CA ARG A 121 21.51 -0.25 0.35
C ARG A 121 22.92 -0.53 -0.14
N SER A 122 23.62 0.54 -0.50
CA SER A 122 25.04 0.53 -0.78
C SER A 122 25.79 1.36 0.27
N GLN A 123 27.01 0.93 0.62
CA GLN A 123 27.93 1.67 1.49
C GLN A 123 29.22 2.08 0.76
N ASP A 124 29.28 1.88 -0.55
CA ASP A 124 30.46 2.07 -1.39
C ASP A 124 30.13 2.81 -2.69
N HIS A 125 29.15 3.71 -2.63
CA HIS A 125 28.68 4.55 -3.74
C HIS A 125 28.20 3.73 -4.95
N GLY A 126 27.35 2.73 -4.70
CA GLY A 126 26.66 1.95 -5.71
C GLY A 126 27.47 0.80 -6.31
N ARG A 127 28.66 0.47 -5.76
CA ARG A 127 29.49 -0.63 -6.28
C ARG A 127 28.99 -1.99 -5.80
N THR A 128 28.57 -2.07 -4.55
CA THR A 128 27.93 -3.25 -3.98
C THR A 128 26.62 -2.87 -3.29
N TRP A 129 25.67 -3.79 -3.36
CA TRP A 129 24.35 -3.64 -2.78
C TRP A 129 24.09 -4.79 -1.81
N LYS A 130 23.50 -4.45 -0.67
CA LYS A 130 23.04 -5.41 0.31
C LYS A 130 21.55 -5.21 0.50
N ILE A 131 20.81 -6.31 0.39
CA ILE A 131 19.39 -6.32 0.68
C ILE A 131 19.22 -6.04 2.17
N LEU A 132 18.34 -5.09 2.48
CA LEU A 132 17.97 -4.68 3.83
C LEU A 132 16.64 -5.33 4.24
N ARG A 133 15.69 -5.42 3.32
CA ARG A 133 14.36 -5.99 3.58
C ARG A 133 13.69 -6.46 2.29
N TYR A 134 12.94 -7.55 2.41
CA TYR A 134 11.97 -7.98 1.40
C TYR A 134 10.55 -7.65 1.88
N TYR A 135 9.70 -7.24 0.96
CA TYR A 135 8.28 -7.04 1.18
C TYR A 135 7.51 -7.81 0.11
N ALA A 136 6.61 -8.72 0.50
CA ALA A 136 5.76 -9.44 -0.45
C ALA A 136 4.44 -9.82 0.20
N ARG A 137 3.35 -9.83 -0.57
CA ARG A 137 2.03 -10.33 -0.09
C ARG A 137 2.13 -11.76 0.41
N ASP A 138 2.93 -12.56 -0.27
CA ASP A 138 3.31 -13.91 0.13
C ASP A 138 4.83 -14.05 -0.02
N CYS A 139 5.53 -14.03 1.10
CA CYS A 139 6.99 -14.10 1.15
C CYS A 139 7.53 -15.46 0.67
N GLU A 140 6.79 -16.53 0.91
CA GLU A 140 7.22 -17.88 0.56
C GLU A 140 7.02 -18.11 -0.94
N GLU A 141 5.89 -17.66 -1.50
CA GLU A 141 5.61 -17.74 -2.93
C GLU A 141 6.61 -16.91 -3.76
N VAL A 142 6.85 -15.66 -3.36
CA VAL A 142 7.62 -14.71 -4.19
C VAL A 142 9.12 -14.87 -4.00
N PHE A 143 9.59 -15.01 -2.76
CA PHE A 143 11.02 -15.01 -2.43
C PHE A 143 11.53 -16.34 -1.86
N GLY A 144 10.67 -17.34 -1.64
CA GLY A 144 11.05 -18.59 -0.98
C GLY A 144 11.47 -18.38 0.48
N LEU A 145 11.01 -17.30 1.11
CA LEU A 145 11.38 -16.94 2.48
C LEU A 145 10.17 -17.05 3.40
N ALA A 146 10.34 -17.74 4.53
CA ALA A 146 9.36 -17.69 5.59
C ALA A 146 9.27 -16.26 6.19
N GLU A 147 8.08 -15.87 6.59
CA GLU A 147 7.81 -14.58 7.24
C GLU A 147 8.77 -14.33 8.42
N ALA A 148 9.34 -13.12 8.46
CA ALA A 148 10.33 -12.69 9.45
C ALA A 148 11.59 -13.58 9.60
N SER A 149 11.82 -14.55 8.69
CA SER A 149 13.00 -15.41 8.74
C SER A 149 14.20 -14.77 8.03
N PRO A 150 15.42 -14.81 8.61
CA PRO A 150 16.61 -14.22 7.98
C PRO A 150 17.02 -14.97 6.71
N ALA A 151 17.35 -14.22 5.65
CA ALA A 151 17.81 -14.74 4.38
C ALA A 151 19.34 -14.68 4.26
N GLY A 152 19.97 -15.85 4.17
CA GLY A 152 21.40 -16.00 3.84
C GLY A 152 22.35 -15.15 4.69
N GLU A 153 23.46 -14.71 4.08
CA GLU A 153 24.48 -13.86 4.73
C GLU A 153 24.04 -12.39 4.93
N SER A 154 23.05 -11.93 4.16
CA SER A 154 22.51 -10.56 4.27
C SER A 154 21.75 -10.37 5.60
N GLY A 155 21.14 -11.45 6.12
CA GLY A 155 20.29 -11.38 7.31
C GLY A 155 18.98 -10.62 7.10
N ALA A 156 18.70 -10.17 5.86
CA ALA A 156 17.44 -9.52 5.51
C ALA A 156 16.26 -10.46 5.71
N THR A 157 15.17 -9.93 6.24
CA THR A 157 13.94 -10.69 6.48
C THR A 157 12.90 -10.35 5.43
N CYS A 158 11.86 -11.17 5.28
CA CYS A 158 10.66 -10.83 4.49
C CYS A 158 9.45 -10.44 5.36
N THR A 159 8.57 -9.55 4.86
CA THR A 159 7.31 -9.18 5.52
C THR A 159 6.18 -8.79 4.56
N SER A 160 4.99 -9.29 4.82
CA SER A 160 3.75 -8.95 4.10
C SER A 160 3.02 -7.69 4.57
N LYS A 161 3.45 -7.10 5.70
CA LYS A 161 2.75 -5.98 6.34
C LYS A 161 2.48 -4.78 5.41
N TYR A 162 3.36 -4.52 4.44
CA TYR A 162 3.30 -3.34 3.56
C TYR A 162 3.06 -3.68 2.09
N SER A 163 2.62 -4.90 1.80
CA SER A 163 2.41 -5.37 0.41
C SER A 163 0.94 -5.51 0.04
N ALA A 164 0.02 -5.24 0.98
CA ALA A 164 -1.41 -5.21 0.69
C ALA A 164 -1.76 -4.05 -0.25
N ALA A 165 -2.59 -4.34 -1.26
CA ALA A 165 -3.02 -3.37 -2.27
C ALA A 165 -3.87 -2.21 -1.69
N PHE A 166 -4.56 -2.43 -0.57
CA PHE A 166 -5.31 -1.39 0.13
C PHE A 166 -4.43 -0.64 1.14
N PRO A 167 -4.52 0.70 1.26
CA PRO A 167 -5.38 1.59 0.48
C PRO A 167 -4.90 1.74 -0.97
N CYS A 168 -5.85 1.87 -1.89
CA CYS A 168 -5.57 1.88 -3.34
C CYS A 168 -4.85 3.14 -3.82
N THR A 169 -4.80 4.16 -2.99
CA THR A 169 -4.02 5.39 -3.18
C THR A 169 -3.58 5.85 -1.79
N ARG A 170 -2.44 6.54 -1.71
CA ARG A 170 -1.83 7.01 -0.46
C ARG A 170 -1.50 5.90 0.52
N GLY A 171 -1.13 4.72 0.03
CA GLY A 171 -0.54 3.67 0.85
C GLY A 171 0.88 4.07 1.23
N GLU A 172 1.19 3.96 2.53
CA GLU A 172 2.53 4.11 3.11
C GLU A 172 3.20 2.74 3.31
#